data_AF-A0A6G5R6Z8-F1
#
_entry.id   AF-A0A6G5R6Z8-F1
#
_cell.length_a   1.000
_cell.length_b   1.000
_cell.length_c   1.000
_cell.angle_alpha   90.00
_cell.angle_beta   90.00
_cell.angle_gamma   90.00
#
_symmetry.space_group_name_H-M   'P 1'
#
loop_
_entity.id
_entity.type
_entity.pdbx_description
1 polymer ?
#
loop_
_entity_poly.entity_id
_entity_poly.type
_entity_poly.pdbx_seq_one_letter_code
_entity_poly.pdbx_strand_id
1 'polypeptide(L)'
;MLRHPENTPTDHNTHPCRSASTRRSNRELIAFDLLRLSGTDTTGWPYRRRRAALESVFAARRLSAPWALCPSTIDADAVREWLTWASVGMEGVVFKRLDDAYRPSVRGGRNTKSARQARRSSAR
;
A
#
# COMPACT_ATOMS: atom_id res chain seq x y z
N MET A 1 -68.93 -20.81 -24.44
CA MET A 1 -68.48 -19.44 -24.10
C MET A 1 -67.43 -19.61 -22.99
N LEU A 2 -66.18 -19.15 -23.24
CA LEU A 2 -65.03 -19.02 -22.31
C LEU A 2 -64.44 -20.35 -21.77
N ARG A 3 -63.35 -20.90 -22.32
CA ARG A 3 -61.92 -20.52 -22.20
C ARG A 3 -61.48 -20.16 -20.76
N HIS A 4 -60.68 -21.02 -20.11
CA HIS A 4 -59.22 -20.87 -19.92
C HIS A 4 -58.72 -21.74 -18.73
N PRO A 5 -57.50 -22.29 -18.82
CA PRO A 5 -56.93 -23.25 -17.86
C PRO A 5 -56.33 -22.58 -16.62
N GLU A 6 -56.25 -23.37 -15.54
CA GLU A 6 -55.53 -23.07 -14.30
C GLU A 6 -54.06 -22.75 -14.59
N ASN A 7 -53.67 -21.50 -14.37
CA ASN A 7 -52.28 -21.07 -14.39
C ASN A 7 -51.88 -20.61 -12.99
N THR A 8 -50.88 -21.32 -12.48
CA THR A 8 -50.19 -21.15 -11.21
C THR A 8 -49.51 -19.77 -11.12
N PRO A 9 -49.74 -18.97 -10.08
CA PRO A 9 -48.85 -17.87 -9.77
C PRO A 9 -47.61 -18.42 -9.04
N THR A 10 -46.51 -18.40 -9.78
CA THR A 10 -45.12 -18.59 -9.33
C THR A 10 -44.86 -17.90 -8.00
N ASP A 11 -44.44 -18.66 -6.99
CA ASP A 11 -43.91 -18.14 -5.73
C ASP A 11 -42.63 -17.36 -6.04
N HIS A 12 -42.74 -16.03 -6.05
CA HIS A 12 -41.60 -15.14 -6.24
C HIS A 12 -40.76 -15.20 -4.97
N ASN A 13 -39.78 -16.11 -5.02
CA ASN A 13 -38.69 -16.29 -4.09
C ASN A 13 -38.12 -14.92 -3.67
N THR A 14 -38.68 -14.35 -2.60
CA THR A 14 -38.20 -13.13 -1.99
C THR A 14 -37.01 -13.55 -1.16
N HIS A 15 -35.85 -13.65 -1.80
CA HIS A 15 -34.59 -13.65 -1.08
C HIS A 15 -34.42 -12.26 -0.47
N PRO A 16 -34.45 -12.07 0.86
CA PRO A 16 -33.93 -10.84 1.43
C PRO A 16 -32.47 -10.77 0.99
N CYS A 17 -32.19 -9.88 0.04
CA CYS A 17 -30.83 -9.50 -0.33
C CYS A 17 -30.16 -9.02 0.94
N ARG A 18 -29.40 -9.95 1.52
CA ARG A 18 -28.45 -9.83 2.61
C ARG A 18 -27.95 -8.40 2.67
N SER A 19 -28.33 -7.71 3.74
CA SER A 19 -27.87 -6.39 4.13
C SER A 19 -26.46 -6.15 3.58
N ALA A 20 -26.34 -5.23 2.63
CA ALA A 20 -25.07 -4.78 2.11
C ALA A 20 -24.33 -4.14 3.29
N SER A 21 -23.56 -4.95 3.99
CA SER A 21 -22.57 -4.48 4.95
C SER A 21 -21.68 -3.53 4.16
N THR A 22 -21.87 -2.24 4.37
CA THR A 22 -21.00 -1.20 3.87
C THR A 22 -19.69 -1.34 4.63
N ARG A 23 -18.90 -2.35 4.24
CA ARG A 23 -17.55 -2.52 4.74
C ARG A 23 -16.79 -1.30 4.24
N ARG A 24 -16.74 -0.25 5.06
CA ARG A 24 -15.87 0.91 4.85
C ARG A 24 -14.46 0.33 4.73
N SER A 25 -13.98 0.14 3.51
CA SER A 25 -12.58 -0.13 3.29
C SER A 25 -11.88 1.18 3.61
N ASN A 26 -11.26 1.29 4.78
CA ASN A 26 -10.33 2.38 5.05
C ASN A 26 -9.20 2.25 4.02
N ARG A 27 -9.19 3.11 2.99
CA ARG A 27 -8.16 3.11 1.95
C ARG A 27 -7.22 4.25 2.26
N GLU A 28 -6.02 3.92 2.74
CA GLU A 28 -4.96 4.88 2.99
C GLU A 28 -3.97 4.90 1.81
N LEU A 29 -3.53 6.10 1.46
CA LEU A 29 -2.54 6.37 0.43
C LEU A 29 -1.20 6.64 1.11
N ILE A 30 -0.29 5.68 1.02
CA ILE A 30 1.04 5.78 1.64
C ILE A 30 2.05 6.34 0.62
N ALA A 31 2.52 7.56 0.86
CA ALA A 31 3.50 8.25 0.02
C ALA A 31 4.94 7.91 0.44
N PHE A 32 5.78 7.53 -0.52
CA PHE A 32 7.17 7.09 -0.26
C PHE A 32 8.24 7.83 -1.09
N ASP A 33 7.87 8.52 -2.17
CA ASP A 33 8.79 9.27 -3.04
C ASP A 33 8.08 10.47 -3.68
N LEU A 34 8.89 11.43 -4.15
CA LEU A 34 8.43 12.62 -4.87
C LEU A 34 9.24 12.73 -6.17
N LEU A 35 8.55 12.57 -7.31
CA LEU A 35 9.18 12.58 -8.64
C LEU A 35 9.10 13.94 -9.33
N ARG A 36 8.11 14.76 -8.98
CA ARG A 36 7.94 16.13 -9.47
C ARG A 36 7.42 17.03 -8.36
N LEU A 37 7.93 18.26 -8.32
CA LEU A 37 7.48 19.31 -7.42
C LEU A 37 7.29 20.62 -8.19
N SER A 38 6.06 21.13 -8.27
CA SER A 38 5.73 22.41 -8.92
C SER A 38 6.35 22.54 -10.32
N GLY A 39 6.26 21.49 -11.13
CA GLY A 39 6.83 21.43 -12.48
C GLY A 39 8.29 20.99 -12.55
N THR A 40 9.06 21.09 -11.47
CA THR A 40 10.46 20.64 -11.39
C THR A 40 10.55 19.13 -11.34
N ASP A 41 11.39 18.54 -12.19
CA ASP A 41 11.75 17.13 -12.12
C ASP A 41 12.75 16.90 -10.97
N THR A 42 12.38 16.06 -10.01
CA THR A 42 13.20 15.74 -8.84
C THR A 42 13.89 14.39 -8.98
N THR A 43 13.70 13.65 -10.08
CA THR A 43 14.30 12.33 -10.29
C THR A 43 15.82 12.34 -10.25
N GLY A 44 16.46 13.41 -10.74
CA GLY A 44 17.91 13.61 -10.68
C GLY A 44 18.47 13.96 -9.30
N TRP A 45 17.61 14.28 -8.32
CA TRP A 45 18.07 14.65 -6.97
C TRP A 45 18.44 13.42 -6.15
N PRO A 46 19.38 13.52 -5.20
CA PRO A 46 19.61 12.50 -4.18
C PRO A 46 18.33 12.16 -3.40
N TYR A 47 18.13 10.89 -3.03
CA TYR A 47 16.94 10.45 -2.27
C TYR A 47 16.72 11.26 -0.99
N ARG A 48 17.79 11.60 -0.25
CA ARG A 48 17.70 12.46 0.96
C ARG A 48 16.98 13.78 0.68
N ARG A 49 17.25 14.39 -0.48
CA ARG A 49 16.65 15.66 -0.89
C ARG A 49 15.20 15.46 -1.34
N ARG A 50 14.90 14.38 -2.06
CA ARG A 50 13.53 14.04 -2.47
C ARG A 50 12.64 13.76 -1.25
N ARG A 51 13.18 13.07 -0.24
CA ARG A 51 12.48 12.75 1.00
C ARG A 51 12.17 14.00 1.82
N ALA A 52 13.15 14.87 2.03
CA ALA A 52 12.94 16.14 2.73
C ALA A 52 11.91 17.03 2.00
N ALA A 53 11.92 17.04 0.66
CA ALA A 53 10.93 17.76 -0.13
C ALA A 53 9.52 17.16 0.02
N LEU A 54 9.38 15.84 0.04
CA LEU A 54 8.10 15.16 0.29
C LEU A 54 7.54 15.51 1.68
N GLU A 55 8.38 15.46 2.72
CA GLU A 55 8.00 15.83 4.09
C GLU A 55 7.58 17.30 4.19
N SER A 56 8.31 18.18 3.51
CA SER A 56 7.97 19.61 3.42
C SER A 56 6.61 19.84 2.75
N VAL A 57 6.27 19.09 1.70
CA VAL A 57 4.96 19.16 1.05
C VAL A 57 3.85 18.70 1.99
N PHE A 58 4.06 17.60 2.72
CA PHE A 58 3.10 17.11 3.71
C PHE A 58 2.85 18.14 4.81
N ALA A 59 3.91 18.76 5.34
CA ALA A 59 3.81 19.80 6.35
C ALA A 59 3.13 21.07 5.81
N ALA A 60 3.58 21.58 4.67
CA ALA A 60 3.05 22.81 4.07
C ALA A 60 1.58 22.71 3.67
N ARG A 61 1.16 21.55 3.16
CA ARG A 61 -0.24 21.29 2.76
C ARG A 61 -1.09 20.68 3.86
N ARG A 62 -0.51 20.44 5.05
CA ARG A 62 -1.16 19.77 6.19
C ARG A 62 -1.88 18.48 5.78
N LEU A 63 -1.21 17.68 4.94
CA LEU A 63 -1.78 16.44 4.42
C LEU A 63 -1.98 15.46 5.57
N SER A 64 -3.22 15.02 5.73
CA SER A 64 -3.63 13.99 6.68
C SER A 64 -4.51 12.96 5.94
N ALA A 65 -5.17 12.08 6.69
CA ALA A 65 -5.98 10.99 6.12
C ALA A 65 -6.82 11.45 4.90
N PRO A 66 -6.79 10.70 3.78
CA PRO A 66 -6.25 9.35 3.63
C PRO A 66 -4.74 9.27 3.35
N TRP A 67 -4.02 10.39 3.33
CA TRP A 67 -2.59 10.41 3.00
C TRP A 67 -1.74 10.18 4.24
N ALA A 68 -0.78 9.26 4.15
CA ALA A 68 0.23 9.07 5.18
C ALA A 68 1.63 8.95 4.55
N LEU A 69 2.64 9.37 5.29
CA LEU A 69 4.03 9.15 4.88
C LEU A 69 4.45 7.73 5.24
N CYS A 70 5.14 7.07 4.31
CA CYS A 70 5.84 5.83 4.62
C CYS A 70 6.90 6.12 5.70
N PRO A 71 6.93 5.38 6.82
CA PRO A 71 8.02 5.46 7.79
C PRO A 71 9.36 5.19 7.09
N SER A 72 10.36 6.00 7.39
CA SER A 72 11.71 5.86 6.86
C SER A 72 12.71 6.18 7.96
N THR A 73 13.77 5.40 8.05
CA THR A 73 14.86 5.61 9.01
C THR A 73 16.21 5.37 8.34
N ILE A 74 17.24 6.02 8.86
CA ILE A 74 18.66 5.77 8.52
C ILE A 74 19.37 5.00 9.64
N ASP A 75 18.71 4.80 10.78
CA ASP A 75 19.23 4.09 11.94
C ASP A 75 19.09 2.57 11.76
N ALA A 76 20.21 1.87 11.90
CA ALA A 76 20.26 0.42 11.80
C ALA A 76 19.48 -0.27 12.94
N ASP A 77 19.42 0.32 14.13
CA ASP A 77 18.70 -0.25 15.27
C ASP A 77 17.19 -0.18 15.07
N ALA A 78 16.68 0.97 14.61
CA ALA A 78 15.28 1.09 14.18
C ALA A 78 14.91 0.09 13.07
N VAL A 79 15.81 -0.16 12.10
CA VAL A 79 15.57 -1.20 11.07
C VAL A 79 15.51 -2.61 11.67
N ARG A 80 16.40 -2.94 12.63
CA ARG A 80 16.38 -4.23 13.33
C ARG A 80 15.07 -4.43 14.07
N GLU A 81 14.58 -3.40 14.74
CA GLU A 81 13.28 -3.41 15.40
C GLU A 81 12.15 -3.67 14.40
N TRP A 82 12.11 -2.95 13.28
CA TRP A 82 11.09 -3.13 12.25
C TRP A 82 11.08 -4.55 11.67
N LEU A 83 12.25 -5.17 11.52
CA LEU A 83 12.33 -6.56 11.04
C LEU A 83 11.67 -7.55 12.02
N THR A 84 11.55 -7.22 13.31
CA THR A 84 10.79 -8.04 14.28
C THR A 84 9.29 -7.99 14.04
N TRP A 85 8.79 -6.90 13.42
CA TRP A 85 7.37 -6.70 13.11
C TRP A 85 6.89 -7.50 11.89
N ALA A 86 7.72 -8.35 11.31
CA ALA A 86 7.32 -9.28 10.25
C ALA A 86 6.17 -10.21 10.68
N SER A 87 6.00 -10.46 11.98
CA SER A 87 4.89 -11.24 12.55
C SER A 87 3.55 -10.50 12.56
N VAL A 88 3.55 -9.16 12.54
CA VAL A 88 2.33 -8.33 12.57
C VAL A 88 1.87 -7.88 11.18
N GLY A 89 2.37 -8.53 10.12
CA GLY A 89 1.92 -8.29 8.75
C GLY A 89 2.76 -7.30 7.94
N MET A 90 3.93 -6.88 8.45
CA MET A 90 4.89 -6.15 7.63
C MET A 90 5.54 -7.10 6.61
N GLU A 91 5.43 -6.77 5.31
CA GLU A 91 5.95 -7.61 4.23
C GLU A 91 7.49 -7.57 4.11
N GLY A 92 8.12 -6.47 4.56
CA GLY A 92 9.56 -6.29 4.57
C GLY A 92 9.98 -4.82 4.51
N VAL A 93 11.29 -4.59 4.60
CA VAL A 93 11.91 -3.26 4.51
C VAL A 93 12.51 -3.07 3.12
N VAL A 94 12.40 -1.86 2.56
CA VAL A 94 13.03 -1.49 1.30
C VAL A 94 14.20 -0.55 1.58
N PHE A 95 15.41 -0.98 1.21
CA PHE A 95 16.59 -0.13 1.32
C PHE A 95 16.76 0.72 0.06
N LYS A 96 16.96 2.03 0.25
CA LYS A 96 17.29 2.99 -0.80
C LYS A 96 18.60 3.67 -0.45
N ARG A 97 19.52 3.81 -1.42
CA ARG A 97 20.74 4.59 -1.22
C ARG A 97 20.39 6.08 -1.13
N LEU A 98 20.86 6.75 -0.08
CA LEU A 98 20.51 8.15 0.22
C LEU A 98 20.98 9.12 -0.86
N ASP A 99 22.09 8.79 -1.51
CA ASP A 99 22.76 9.65 -2.48
C ASP A 99 22.37 9.35 -3.93
N ASP A 100 21.62 8.28 -4.16
CA ASP A 100 21.27 7.87 -5.51
C ASP A 100 20.08 8.67 -6.06
N ALA A 101 20.27 9.14 -7.30
CA ALA A 101 19.19 9.62 -8.14
C ALA A 101 18.18 8.50 -8.44
N TYR A 102 16.92 8.87 -8.65
CA TYR A 102 15.91 7.94 -9.12
C TYR A 102 16.22 7.56 -10.57
N ARG A 103 16.42 6.26 -10.83
CA ARG A 103 16.67 5.72 -12.16
C ARG A 103 15.45 4.95 -12.64
N PRO A 104 14.59 5.53 -13.49
CA PRO A 104 13.51 4.78 -14.11
C PRO A 104 14.09 3.65 -14.97
N SER A 105 13.35 2.54 -15.10
CA SER A 105 13.66 1.35 -15.93
C SER A 105 14.97 0.58 -15.67
N VAL A 106 15.82 1.01 -14.73
CA VAL A 106 17.02 0.25 -14.35
C VAL A 106 16.70 -0.64 -13.14
N ARG A 107 16.72 -1.96 -13.33
CA ARG A 107 16.65 -2.97 -12.25
C ARG A 107 17.97 -3.04 -11.46
N GLY A 108 18.59 -1.89 -11.20
CA GLY A 108 19.93 -1.75 -10.62
C GLY A 108 19.95 -1.02 -9.28
N GLY A 109 18.84 -0.41 -8.86
CA GLY A 109 18.64 -0.10 -7.45
C GLY A 109 18.43 -1.41 -6.71
N ARG A 110 19.35 -1.79 -5.81
CA ARG A 110 19.15 -2.91 -4.88
C ARG A 110 17.98 -2.57 -3.94
N ASN A 111 16.76 -2.71 -4.44
CA ASN A 111 15.57 -2.78 -3.61
C ASN A 111 15.51 -4.23 -3.10
N THR A 112 16.35 -4.57 -2.12
CA THR A 112 16.29 -5.88 -1.48
C THR A 112 15.02 -5.93 -0.65
N LYS A 113 14.00 -6.61 -1.19
CA LYS A 113 12.80 -7.02 -0.45
C LYS A 113 13.13 -8.33 0.24
N SER A 114 13.25 -8.32 1.57
CA SER A 114 13.44 -9.55 2.35
C SER A 114 12.14 -10.36 2.33
N ALA A 115 12.06 -11.39 1.48
CA ALA A 115 10.94 -12.31 1.45
C ALA A 115 11.14 -13.45 2.46
N ARG A 116 10.04 -13.86 3.10
CA ARG A 116 9.93 -14.92 4.12
C ARG A 116 10.85 -16.12 3.87
N GLN A 117 11.65 -16.46 4.88
CA GLN A 117 12.22 -17.79 4.99
C GLN A 117 11.13 -18.73 5.53
N ALA A 118 10.44 -19.41 4.62
CA ALA A 118 9.50 -20.47 4.98
C ALA A 118 10.28 -21.60 5.66
N ARG A 119 10.15 -21.73 6.98
CA ARG A 119 10.63 -22.90 7.71
C ARG A 119 9.82 -24.10 7.23
N ARG A 120 10.44 -24.97 6.44
CA ARG A 120 9.93 -26.33 6.22
C ARG A 120 10.11 -27.09 7.53
N SER A 121 9.02 -27.28 8.27
CA SER A 121 8.96 -28.25 9.36
C SER A 121 9.06 -29.64 8.72
N SER A 122 10.18 -30.33 8.93
CA SER A 122 10.27 -31.77 8.67
C SER A 122 9.47 -32.46 9.76
N ALA A 123 8.33 -33.04 9.41
CA ALA A 123 7.66 -34.03 10.23
C ALA A 123 8.54 -35.29 10.30
N ARG A 124 8.68 -35.85 11.49
CA ARG A 124 9.23 -37.18 11.75
C ARG A 124 8.20 -37.96 12.54
#